data_AF-A0A3B8W5B0-F1
#
_entry.id   AF-A0A3B8W5B0-F1
#
_cell.length_a   1.000
_cell.length_b   1.000
_cell.length_c   1.000
_cell.angle_alpha   90.00
_cell.angle_beta   90.00
_cell.angle_gamma   90.00
#
_symmetry.space_group_name_H-M   'P 1'
#
loop_
_entity.id
_entity.type
_entity.pdbx_description
1 polymer ?
#
loop_
_entity_poly.entity_id
_entity_poly.type
_entity_poly.pdbx_seq_one_letter_code
_entity_poly.pdbx_strand_id
1 'polypeptide(L)'
;CWTNDQGEHINFTFADIKRESDKAASFFQSKGIGRGDMVMLILKRRYEFWFSIIALHKIGAVVIPATHLLTKKDIVYRNNAADIKMIVCVGEDEVLKHVSDAIADSKALESVVSIGPVVPEGWLDYHLETTAAAPFVKPELPNVNDD
;
A
#
# COMPACT_ATOMS: atom_id res chain seq x y z
N CYS A 1 -18.21 7.07 -1.90
CA CYS A 1 -18.90 6.04 -2.68
C CYS A 1 -17.85 5.30 -3.51
N TRP A 2 -17.82 3.98 -3.41
CA TRP A 2 -17.07 3.07 -4.28
C TRP A 2 -18.05 2.10 -4.92
N THR A 3 -17.78 1.68 -6.15
CA THR A 3 -18.57 0.67 -6.86
C THR A 3 -17.69 -0.15 -7.79
N ASN A 4 -18.11 -1.36 -8.14
CA ASN A 4 -17.46 -2.22 -9.11
C ASN A 4 -18.41 -2.63 -10.24
N ASP A 5 -17.86 -3.40 -11.18
CA ASP A 5 -18.55 -3.96 -12.34
C ASP A 5 -19.54 -5.09 -11.99
N GLN A 6 -19.51 -5.60 -10.75
CA GLN A 6 -20.53 -6.52 -10.22
C GLN A 6 -21.74 -5.77 -9.63
N GLY A 7 -21.75 -4.44 -9.66
CA GLY A 7 -22.81 -3.61 -9.11
C GLY A 7 -22.76 -3.50 -7.58
N GLU A 8 -21.69 -3.98 -6.94
CA GLU A 8 -21.47 -3.74 -5.52
C GLU A 8 -21.21 -2.26 -5.30
N HIS A 9 -21.64 -1.78 -4.13
CA HIS A 9 -21.58 -0.38 -3.80
C HIS A 9 -21.35 -0.18 -2.31
N ILE A 10 -20.35 0.61 -1.98
CA ILE A 10 -19.99 0.92 -0.60
C ILE A 10 -19.94 2.44 -0.42
N ASN A 11 -20.65 2.93 0.59
CA ASN A 11 -20.56 4.32 1.01
C ASN A 11 -19.60 4.46 2.17
N PHE A 12 -18.70 5.42 2.07
CA PHE A 12 -17.80 5.82 3.14
C PHE A 12 -18.08 7.28 3.47
N THR A 13 -18.31 7.57 4.74
CA THR A 13 -18.27 8.93 5.26
C THR A 13 -16.82 9.37 5.44
N PHE A 14 -16.56 10.67 5.59
CA PHE A 14 -15.22 11.14 5.94
C PHE A 14 -14.71 10.56 7.28
N ALA A 15 -15.62 10.24 8.22
CA ALA A 15 -15.26 9.57 9.46
C ALA A 15 -14.79 8.13 9.22
N ASP A 16 -15.41 7.41 8.28
CA ASP A 16 -14.96 6.07 7.87
C ASP A 16 -13.60 6.14 7.20
N ILE A 17 -13.42 7.04 6.23
CA ILE A 17 -12.13 7.24 5.57
C ILE A 17 -11.04 7.56 6.60
N LYS A 18 -11.32 8.45 7.56
CA LYS A 18 -10.37 8.78 8.62
C LYS A 18 -9.99 7.55 9.45
N ARG A 19 -10.99 6.79 9.91
CA ARG A 19 -10.78 5.61 10.76
C ARG A 19 -9.98 4.52 10.04
N GLU A 20 -10.35 4.18 8.81
CA GLU A 20 -9.66 3.11 8.07
C GLU A 20 -8.26 3.54 7.63
N SER A 21 -8.06 4.82 7.28
CA SER A 21 -6.71 5.33 7.01
C SER A 21 -5.85 5.53 8.26
N ASP A 22 -6.44 5.70 9.46
CA ASP A 22 -5.68 5.66 10.72
C ASP A 22 -5.13 4.24 10.96
N LYS A 23 -5.98 3.21 10.83
CA LYS A 23 -5.54 1.81 10.93
C LYS A 23 -4.45 1.46 9.92
N ALA A 24 -4.63 1.86 8.66
CA ALA A 24 -3.61 1.66 7.63
C ALA A 24 -2.31 2.42 7.94
N ALA A 25 -2.38 3.65 8.48
CA ALA A 25 -1.18 4.39 8.87
C ALA A 25 -0.41 3.68 10.00
N SER A 26 -1.12 3.16 10.99
CA SER A 26 -0.50 2.38 12.07
C SER A 26 0.10 1.07 11.56
N PHE A 27 -0.53 0.41 10.59
CA PHE A 27 0.02 -0.77 9.92
C PHE A 27 1.34 -0.44 9.20
N PHE A 28 1.37 0.61 8.37
CA PHE A 28 2.59 1.00 7.67
C PHE A 28 3.72 1.35 8.65
N GLN A 29 3.42 2.09 9.73
CA GLN A 29 4.39 2.38 10.79
C GLN A 29 4.92 1.11 11.48
N SER A 30 4.05 0.14 11.78
CA SER A 30 4.47 -1.10 12.45
C SER A 30 5.39 -1.96 11.57
N LYS A 31 5.35 -1.76 10.24
CA LYS A 31 6.27 -2.37 9.28
C LYS A 31 7.47 -1.47 8.92
N GLY A 32 7.70 -0.39 9.67
CA GLY A 32 8.87 0.47 9.52
C GLY A 32 8.80 1.45 8.34
N ILE A 33 7.61 1.68 7.78
CA ILE A 33 7.40 2.74 6.79
C ILE A 33 7.22 4.08 7.52
N GLY A 34 7.97 5.09 7.09
CA GLY A 34 7.91 6.44 7.65
C GLY A 34 8.17 7.53 6.62
N ARG A 35 8.64 8.68 7.11
CA ARG A 35 8.87 9.87 6.29
C ARG A 35 9.87 9.59 5.16
N GLY A 36 9.49 9.89 3.93
CA GLY A 36 10.34 9.74 2.75
C GLY A 36 10.43 8.32 2.19
N ASP A 37 9.94 7.29 2.92
CA ASP A 37 9.90 5.92 2.39
C ASP A 37 8.90 5.84 1.22
N MET A 38 9.30 5.08 0.20
CA MET A 38 8.59 5.00 -1.07
C MET A 38 7.74 3.73 -1.12
N VAL A 39 6.42 3.87 -1.30
CA VAL A 39 5.47 2.75 -1.31
C VAL A 39 4.67 2.71 -2.60
N MET A 40 4.78 1.62 -3.35
CA MET A 40 4.06 1.44 -4.61
C MET A 40 2.69 0.80 -4.39
N LEU A 41 1.64 1.36 -4.99
CA LEU A 41 0.27 0.85 -4.91
C LEU A 41 -0.23 0.35 -6.26
N ILE A 42 -0.45 -0.96 -6.39
CA ILE A 42 -0.98 -1.64 -7.59
C ILE A 42 -2.38 -2.20 -7.28
N LEU A 43 -3.35 -1.31 -7.06
CA LEU A 43 -4.61 -1.65 -6.39
C LEU A 43 -5.86 -1.63 -7.28
N LYS A 44 -5.76 -1.58 -8.62
CA LYS A 44 -6.88 -1.75 -9.58
C LYS A 44 -8.23 -1.13 -9.16
N ARG A 45 -8.24 0.16 -8.80
CA ARG A 45 -9.44 0.91 -8.34
C ARG A 45 -10.15 0.34 -7.11
N ARG A 46 -9.50 -0.51 -6.31
CA ARG A 46 -10.01 -1.03 -5.04
C ARG A 46 -9.98 0.09 -3.98
N TYR A 47 -10.94 0.10 -3.06
CA TYR A 47 -11.16 1.23 -2.15
C TYR A 47 -10.01 1.40 -1.13
N GLU A 48 -9.28 0.33 -0.86
CA GLU A 48 -8.05 0.25 -0.06
C GLU A 48 -6.98 1.22 -0.58
N PHE A 49 -7.02 1.56 -1.88
CA PHE A 49 -6.16 2.60 -2.45
C PHE A 49 -6.34 3.94 -1.73
N TRP A 50 -7.60 4.33 -1.45
CA TRP A 50 -7.89 5.59 -0.77
C TRP A 50 -7.49 5.58 0.70
N PHE A 51 -7.60 4.44 1.36
CA PHE A 51 -7.12 4.30 2.74
C PHE A 51 -5.60 4.37 2.79
N SER A 52 -4.94 3.64 1.88
CA SER A 52 -3.48 3.55 1.80
C SER A 52 -2.85 4.89 1.45
N ILE A 53 -3.38 5.60 0.44
CA ILE A 53 -2.81 6.90 0.07
C ILE A 53 -2.89 7.89 1.22
N ILE A 54 -4.04 8.01 1.90
CA ILE A 54 -4.19 8.94 3.03
C ILE A 54 -3.31 8.51 4.20
N ALA A 55 -3.21 7.20 4.47
CA ALA A 55 -2.35 6.65 5.50
C ALA A 55 -0.87 6.98 5.29
N LEU A 56 -0.35 6.78 4.08
CA LEU A 56 1.03 7.09 3.72
C LEU A 56 1.33 8.59 3.88
N HIS A 57 0.41 9.46 3.44
CA HIS A 57 0.56 10.91 3.63
C HIS A 57 0.54 11.30 5.13
N LYS A 58 -0.29 10.66 5.96
CA LYS A 58 -0.33 10.92 7.41
C LYS A 58 1.03 10.66 8.10
N ILE A 59 1.83 9.75 7.56
CA ILE A 59 3.12 9.34 8.12
C ILE A 59 4.32 9.95 7.35
N GLY A 60 4.05 10.80 6.36
CA GLY A 60 5.07 11.46 5.55
C GLY A 60 5.75 10.55 4.51
N ALA A 61 5.22 9.35 4.28
CA ALA A 61 5.69 8.44 3.24
C ALA A 61 5.22 8.91 1.86
N VAL A 62 5.93 8.52 0.80
CA VAL A 62 5.61 8.89 -0.57
C VAL A 62 4.91 7.73 -1.27
N VAL A 63 3.73 8.02 -1.79
CA VAL A 63 2.95 7.06 -2.58
C VAL A 63 3.40 7.05 -4.04
N ILE A 64 3.54 5.86 -4.62
CA ILE A 64 3.73 5.67 -6.06
C ILE A 64 2.55 4.87 -6.62
N PRO A 65 1.51 5.53 -7.15
CA PRO A 65 0.41 4.85 -7.81
C PRO A 65 0.87 4.15 -9.09
N ALA A 66 0.47 2.90 -9.27
CA ALA A 66 0.86 2.09 -10.41
C ALA A 66 -0.34 1.34 -11.02
N THR A 67 -0.27 1.10 -12.33
CA THR A 67 -1.25 0.28 -13.05
C THR A 67 -1.04 -1.21 -12.75
N HIS A 68 -2.11 -2.00 -12.80
CA HIS A 68 -2.04 -3.46 -12.72
C HIS A 68 -1.41 -4.12 -13.95
N LEU A 69 -1.22 -3.37 -15.05
CA LEU A 69 -0.62 -3.86 -16.30
C LEU A 69 0.93 -3.88 -16.28
N LEU A 70 1.56 -3.61 -15.14
CA LEU A 70 3.02 -3.62 -15.05
C LEU A 70 3.54 -5.06 -15.14
N THR A 71 4.52 -5.26 -16.02
CA THR A 71 5.26 -6.52 -16.08
C THR A 71 6.37 -6.55 -15.02
N LYS A 72 7.00 -7.71 -14.82
CA LYS A 72 8.21 -7.85 -13.98
C LYS A 72 9.24 -6.73 -14.26
N LYS A 73 9.59 -6.51 -15.53
CA LYS A 73 10.61 -5.54 -15.92
C LYS A 73 10.23 -4.12 -15.51
N ASP A 74 8.95 -3.78 -15.65
CA ASP A 74 8.43 -2.47 -15.28
C ASP A 74 8.46 -2.22 -13.76
N ILE A 75 8.18 -3.27 -12.98
CA ILE A 75 8.22 -3.24 -11.51
C ILE A 75 9.68 -3.11 -11.05
N VAL A 76 10.58 -3.96 -11.56
CA VAL A 76 12.02 -3.92 -11.22
C VAL A 76 12.63 -2.54 -11.53
N TYR A 77 12.28 -1.96 -12.69
CA TYR A 77 12.74 -0.61 -13.05
C TYR A 77 12.31 0.42 -12.01
N ARG A 78 11.02 0.44 -11.65
CA ARG A 78 10.48 1.42 -10.67
C ARG A 78 11.02 1.19 -9.27
N ASN A 79 11.12 -0.07 -8.84
CA ASN A 79 11.63 -0.44 -7.54
C ASN A 79 13.04 0.08 -7.32
N ASN A 80 13.90 -0.06 -8.32
CA ASN A 80 15.29 0.38 -8.23
C ASN A 80 15.48 1.87 -8.56
N ALA A 81 14.60 2.49 -9.35
CA ALA A 81 14.70 3.91 -9.68
C ALA A 81 14.21 4.82 -8.55
N ALA A 82 13.29 4.33 -7.72
CA ALA A 82 12.68 5.09 -6.64
C ALA A 82 12.89 4.43 -5.27
N ASP A 83 13.80 3.48 -5.13
CA ASP A 83 14.08 2.75 -3.89
C ASP A 83 12.79 2.34 -3.14
N ILE A 84 11.91 1.63 -3.84
CA ILE A 84 10.62 1.19 -3.30
C ILE A 84 10.86 0.22 -2.14
N LYS A 85 10.36 0.59 -0.97
CA LYS A 85 10.49 -0.19 0.28
C LYS A 85 9.35 -1.17 0.48
N MET A 86 8.15 -0.84 -0.01
CA MET A 86 6.97 -1.71 0.08
C MET A 86 6.11 -1.64 -1.18
N ILE A 87 5.54 -2.78 -1.58
CA ILE A 87 4.49 -2.85 -2.60
C ILE A 87 3.20 -3.33 -1.94
N VAL A 88 2.08 -2.65 -2.19
CA VAL A 88 0.73 -3.13 -1.89
C VAL A 88 0.00 -3.37 -3.20
N CYS A 89 -0.49 -4.58 -3.44
CA CYS A 89 -1.16 -4.92 -4.70
C CYS A 89 -2.45 -5.73 -4.51
N VAL A 90 -3.26 -5.79 -5.56
CA VAL A 90 -4.39 -6.72 -5.63
C VAL A 90 -3.90 -8.17 -5.59
N GLY A 91 -4.67 -9.03 -4.95
CA GLY A 91 -4.41 -10.48 -4.89
C GLY A 91 -4.94 -11.22 -6.12
N GLU A 92 -4.65 -10.70 -7.31
CA GLU A 92 -4.99 -11.34 -8.60
C GLU A 92 -3.72 -12.00 -9.18
N ASP A 93 -3.83 -13.25 -9.67
CA ASP A 93 -2.68 -14.10 -10.01
C ASP A 93 -1.63 -13.46 -10.92
N GLU A 94 -2.06 -12.72 -11.95
CA GLU A 94 -1.15 -12.05 -12.89
C GLU A 94 -0.30 -10.97 -12.21
N VAL A 95 -0.93 -10.16 -11.34
CA VAL A 95 -0.23 -9.11 -10.58
C VAL A 95 0.70 -9.73 -9.54
N LEU A 96 0.20 -10.72 -8.79
CA LEU A 96 0.98 -11.44 -7.78
C LEU A 96 2.22 -12.09 -8.40
N LYS A 97 2.07 -12.71 -9.58
CA LYS A 97 3.18 -13.29 -10.33
C LYS A 97 4.23 -12.23 -10.68
N HIS A 98 3.83 -11.12 -11.30
CA HIS A 98 4.78 -10.09 -11.71
C HIS A 98 5.50 -9.41 -10.54
N VAL A 99 4.81 -9.18 -9.43
CA VAL A 99 5.42 -8.65 -8.21
C VAL A 99 6.37 -9.69 -7.61
N SER A 100 5.95 -10.94 -7.46
CA SER A 100 6.79 -12.04 -6.93
C SER A 100 8.07 -12.22 -7.74
N ASP A 101 7.95 -12.29 -9.06
CA ASP A 101 9.09 -12.45 -9.97
C ASP A 101 10.07 -11.26 -9.92
N ALA A 102 9.63 -10.09 -9.44
CA ALA A 102 10.45 -8.88 -9.31
C ALA A 102 11.19 -8.77 -7.97
N ILE A 103 10.79 -9.53 -6.92
CA ILE A 103 11.33 -9.38 -5.56
C ILE A 103 12.86 -9.55 -5.55
N ALA A 104 13.38 -10.63 -6.15
CA ALA A 104 14.81 -10.93 -6.14
C ALA A 104 15.68 -9.85 -6.81
N ASP A 105 15.11 -9.05 -7.70
CA ASP A 105 15.78 -8.00 -8.45
C ASP A 105 15.51 -6.59 -7.88
N SER A 106 14.85 -6.49 -6.73
CA SER A 106 14.41 -5.24 -6.10
C SER A 106 15.20 -4.95 -4.83
N LYS A 107 16.21 -4.08 -4.92
CA LYS A 107 17.25 -3.95 -3.88
C LYS A 107 16.76 -3.35 -2.56
N ALA A 108 15.87 -2.36 -2.64
CA ALA A 108 15.34 -1.66 -1.47
C ALA A 108 14.02 -2.27 -0.95
N LEU A 109 13.46 -3.27 -1.63
CA LEU A 109 12.15 -3.81 -1.31
C LEU A 109 12.24 -4.71 -0.07
N GLU A 110 11.57 -4.30 1.00
CA GLU A 110 11.57 -5.01 2.28
C GLU A 110 10.31 -5.85 2.48
N SER A 111 9.18 -5.44 1.89
CA SER A 111 7.90 -6.12 2.10
C SER A 111 6.94 -6.00 0.93
N VAL A 112 6.08 -7.02 0.81
CA VAL A 112 5.02 -7.12 -0.19
C VAL A 112 3.71 -7.46 0.51
N VAL A 113 2.65 -6.78 0.09
CA VAL A 113 1.34 -6.83 0.74
C VAL A 113 0.28 -7.11 -0.33
N SER A 114 -0.60 -8.07 -0.04
CA SER A 114 -1.79 -8.32 -0.86
C SER A 114 -3.05 -7.86 -0.13
N ILE A 115 -3.96 -7.23 -0.86
CA ILE A 115 -5.32 -6.96 -0.36
C ILE A 115 -6.30 -8.11 -0.62
N GLY A 116 -5.80 -9.25 -1.11
CA GLY A 116 -6.62 -10.41 -1.44
C GLY A 116 -7.32 -10.30 -2.81
N PRO A 117 -8.10 -11.33 -3.19
CA PRO A 117 -8.49 -12.46 -2.35
C PRO A 117 -7.36 -13.46 -2.06
N VAL A 118 -6.30 -13.48 -2.87
CA VAL A 118 -5.14 -14.35 -2.66
C VAL A 118 -4.03 -13.61 -1.94
N VAL A 119 -3.50 -14.20 -0.86
CA VAL A 119 -2.29 -13.74 -0.17
C VAL A 119 -1.25 -14.85 -0.26
N PRO A 120 -0.17 -14.69 -1.04
CA PRO A 120 0.88 -15.69 -1.14
C PRO A 120 1.59 -15.95 0.19
N GLU A 121 2.20 -17.12 0.34
CA GLU A 121 3.02 -17.43 1.51
C GLU A 121 4.17 -16.42 1.66
N GLY A 122 4.40 -15.96 2.90
CA GLY A 122 5.42 -14.96 3.21
C GLY A 122 5.02 -13.51 2.91
N TRP A 123 3.84 -13.27 2.33
CA TRP A 123 3.30 -11.93 2.11
C TRP A 123 2.43 -11.48 3.28
N LEU A 124 2.30 -10.17 3.42
CA LEU A 124 1.40 -9.56 4.41
C LEU A 124 -0.03 -9.51 3.85
N ASP A 125 -1.01 -9.83 4.69
CA ASP A 125 -2.44 -9.63 4.41
C ASP A 125 -2.85 -8.24 4.89
N TYR A 126 -3.23 -7.36 3.95
CA TYR A 126 -3.61 -5.99 4.27
C TYR A 126 -4.76 -5.88 5.27
N HIS A 127 -5.81 -6.70 5.11
CA HIS A 127 -7.00 -6.59 5.95
C HIS A 127 -6.75 -7.14 7.35
N LEU A 128 -6.01 -8.23 7.47
CA LEU A 128 -5.59 -8.78 8.75
C LEU A 128 -4.71 -7.78 9.51
N GLU A 129 -3.68 -7.25 8.85
CA GLU A 129 -2.68 -6.37 9.45
C GLU A 129 -3.28 -5.02 9.87
N THR A 130 -4.15 -4.43 9.04
CA THR A 130 -4.84 -3.18 9.40
C THR A 130 -5.88 -3.38 10.50
N THR A 131 -6.49 -4.56 10.62
CA THR A 131 -7.42 -4.87 11.71
C THR A 131 -6.68 -5.11 13.03
N ALA A 132 -5.51 -5.74 12.98
CA ALA A 132 -4.69 -6.04 14.15
C ALA A 132 -3.82 -4.85 14.61
N ALA A 133 -3.71 -3.79 13.81
CA ALA A 133 -2.89 -2.63 14.12
C ALA A 133 -3.34 -1.92 15.40
N ALA A 134 -2.37 -1.45 16.17
CA ALA A 134 -2.61 -0.60 17.33
C ALA A 134 -3.26 0.74 16.92
N PRO A 135 -3.79 1.52 17.87
CA PRO A 135 -4.26 2.88 17.56
C PRO A 135 -3.14 3.73 16.95
N PHE A 136 -3.46 4.42 15.86
CA PHE A 136 -2.52 5.28 15.14
C PHE A 136 -1.97 6.39 16.03
N VAL A 137 -0.65 6.53 16.04
CA VAL A 137 0.06 7.63 16.69
C VAL A 137 0.62 8.56 15.60
N LYS A 138 0.10 9.79 15.57
CA LYS A 138 0.53 10.80 14.60
C LYS A 138 2.01 11.16 14.86
N PRO A 139 2.85 11.25 13.81
CA PRO A 139 4.23 11.72 13.97
C PRO A 139 4.30 13.14 14.57
N GLU A 140 5.31 13.39 15.41
CA GLU A 140 5.47 14.68 16.12
C GLU A 140 5.72 15.87 15.18
N LEU A 141 6.37 15.64 14.03
CA LEU A 141 6.76 16.68 13.06
C LEU A 141 6.15 16.43 11.67
N PRO A 142 4.83 16.55 11.50
CA PRO A 142 4.17 16.19 10.23
C PRO A 142 4.49 17.16 9.08
N ASN A 143 4.88 18.40 9.38
CA ASN A 143 5.02 19.49 8.40
C ASN A 143 6.36 20.25 8.49
N VAL A 144 7.40 19.65 9.06
CA VAL A 144 8.72 20.29 9.07
C VAL A 144 9.36 20.03 7.72
N ASN A 145 9.32 21.03 6.83
CA ASN A 145 10.11 21.03 5.61
C ASN A 145 11.51 21.52 5.99
N ASP A 146 12.52 20.67 5.82
CA ASP A 146 13.94 21.04 5.98
C ASP A 146 14.52 21.60 4.66
N ASP A 147 13.64 22.07 3.76
CA ASP A 147 13.98 22.73 2.49
C ASP A 147 14.49 24.15 2.71
#